data_AF-A0A0F5MND6-F1
#
_entry.id   AF-A0A0F5MND6-F1
#
_cell.length_a   1.000
_cell.length_b   1.000
_cell.length_c   1.000
_cell.angle_alpha   90.00
_cell.angle_beta   90.00
_cell.angle_gamma   90.00
#
_symmetry.space_group_name_H-M   'P 1'
#
loop_
_entity.id
_entity.type
_entity.pdbx_description
1 polymer ?
#
loop_
_entity_poly.entity_id
_entity_poly.type
_entity_poly.pdbx_seq_one_letter_code
_entity_poly.pdbx_strand_id
1 'polypeptide(L)'
;ALCRKKLSPIQSGSIKTCACAIIHAIGTINFLYDKSTTPYISNQDLIGYFNVSKSTASSKSKQIRELLKMHPSDYKWMIPSMIDNSPMAWIIMVNDFAVDIRTMPFEIQKQAFQKGLIPYIPK
;
A
#
# COMPACT_ATOMS: atom_id res chain seq x y z
N ALA A 1 6.92 11.28 2.31
CA ALA A 1 7.96 10.26 1.98
C ALA A 1 8.68 10.56 0.65
N LEU A 2 7.96 10.82 -0.44
CA LEU A 2 8.53 11.03 -1.78
C LEU A 2 9.44 12.26 -1.90
N CYS A 3 9.11 13.39 -1.26
CA CYS A 3 9.91 14.63 -1.37
C CYS A 3 11.32 14.51 -0.76
N ARG A 4 11.59 13.50 0.07
CA ARG A 4 12.90 13.28 0.71
C ARG A 4 13.85 12.42 -0.13
N LYS A 5 13.44 12.00 -1.33
CA LYS A 5 14.23 11.12 -2.21
C LYS A 5 15.07 11.96 -3.17
N LYS A 6 16.37 11.66 -3.28
CA LYS A 6 17.35 12.37 -4.14
C LYS A 6 16.93 12.49 -5.61
N LEU A 7 16.20 11.50 -6.13
CA LEU A 7 15.58 11.50 -7.45
C LEU A 7 14.07 11.33 -7.28
N SER A 8 13.39 12.39 -6.81
CA SER A 8 11.97 12.29 -6.48
C SER A 8 11.13 12.20 -7.77
N PRO A 9 10.21 11.22 -7.89
CA PRO A 9 9.28 11.13 -9.01
C PRO A 9 8.37 12.35 -9.12
N ILE A 10 8.25 13.16 -8.06
CA ILE A 10 7.46 14.39 -8.05
C ILE A 10 8.16 15.53 -8.80
N GLN A 11 9.50 15.51 -8.86
CA GLN A 11 10.30 16.53 -9.56
C GLN A 11 10.33 16.32 -11.08
N SER A 12 10.00 15.11 -11.54
CA SER A 12 9.86 14.81 -12.97
C SER A 12 8.37 14.67 -13.33
N GLY A 13 7.94 15.15 -14.48
CA GLY A 13 6.56 15.00 -14.96
C GLY A 13 5.56 16.05 -14.42
N SER A 14 4.37 16.07 -15.00
CA SER A 14 3.32 17.03 -14.65
C SER A 14 2.69 16.71 -13.30
N ILE A 15 2.13 17.74 -12.65
CA ILE A 15 1.39 17.61 -11.38
C ILE A 15 0.27 16.56 -11.51
N LYS A 16 -0.45 16.55 -12.65
CA LYS A 16 -1.52 15.57 -12.93
C LYS A 16 -0.99 14.14 -12.97
N THR A 17 0.14 13.92 -13.65
CA THR A 17 0.77 12.60 -13.71
C THR A 17 1.23 12.13 -12.33
N CYS A 18 1.85 13.03 -11.55
CA CYS A 18 2.30 12.70 -10.20
C CYS A 18 1.13 12.37 -9.28
N ALA A 19 0.07 13.18 -9.28
CA ALA A 19 -1.14 12.93 -8.49
C ALA A 19 -1.81 11.61 -8.86
N CYS A 20 -2.02 11.37 -10.17
CA CYS A 20 -2.58 10.11 -10.67
C CYS A 20 -1.76 8.90 -10.23
N ALA A 21 -0.43 8.98 -10.34
CA ALA A 21 0.47 7.87 -10.00
C ALA A 21 0.50 7.57 -8.50
N ILE A 22 0.40 8.60 -7.64
CA ILE A 22 0.32 8.44 -6.18
C ILE A 22 -0.98 7.74 -5.78
N ILE A 23 -2.13 8.25 -6.27
CA ILE A 23 -3.43 7.62 -5.99
C ILE A 23 -3.44 6.19 -6.53
N HIS A 24 -2.87 5.98 -7.72
CA HIS A 24 -2.78 4.65 -8.29
C HIS A 24 -1.91 3.70 -7.47
N ALA A 25 -0.80 4.17 -6.91
CA ALA A 25 0.06 3.37 -6.04
C ALA A 25 -0.65 2.95 -4.74
N ILE A 26 -1.35 3.89 -4.10
CA ILE A 26 -2.11 3.64 -2.86
C ILE A 26 -3.32 2.74 -3.15
N GLY A 27 -4.07 3.02 -4.22
CA GLY A 27 -5.24 2.25 -4.61
C GLY A 27 -4.91 0.79 -4.95
N THR A 28 -3.72 0.54 -5.50
CA THR A 28 -3.23 -0.83 -5.76
C THR A 28 -3.10 -1.65 -4.47
N ILE A 29 -2.66 -1.05 -3.36
CA ILE A 29 -2.49 -1.74 -2.07
C ILE A 29 -3.82 -1.91 -1.35
N ASN A 30 -4.74 -0.99 -1.57
CA ASN A 30 -6.04 -0.94 -0.89
C ASN A 30 -7.18 -1.51 -1.73
N PHE A 31 -6.87 -2.35 -2.71
CA PHE A 31 -7.83 -3.05 -3.55
C PHE A 31 -8.86 -2.12 -4.24
N LEU A 32 -8.53 -0.85 -4.49
CA LEU A 32 -9.44 0.17 -5.03
C LEU A 32 -10.05 -0.21 -6.40
N TYR A 33 -9.36 -1.10 -7.12
CA TYR A 33 -9.75 -1.59 -8.45
C TYR A 33 -10.48 -2.94 -8.41
N ASP A 34 -10.77 -3.47 -7.22
CA ASP A 34 -11.55 -4.68 -7.03
C ASP A 34 -13.03 -4.31 -6.86
N LYS A 35 -13.88 -4.84 -7.76
CA LYS A 35 -15.33 -4.59 -7.79
C LYS A 35 -16.06 -5.02 -6.53
N SER A 36 -15.46 -5.91 -5.72
CA SER A 36 -16.02 -6.37 -4.46
C SER A 36 -15.81 -5.39 -3.30
N THR A 37 -14.98 -4.36 -3.48
CA THR A 37 -14.63 -3.40 -2.43
C THR A 37 -15.45 -2.12 -2.51
N THR A 38 -15.57 -1.42 -1.38
CA THR A 38 -16.16 -0.08 -1.31
C THR A 38 -15.18 0.85 -0.61
N PRO A 39 -14.72 1.96 -1.25
CA PRO A 39 -15.08 2.40 -2.59
C PRO A 39 -14.40 1.59 -3.71
N TYR A 40 -15.06 1.49 -4.88
CA TYR A 40 -14.50 0.94 -6.12
C TYR A 40 -14.46 2.01 -7.22
N ILE A 41 -13.37 2.03 -7.99
CA ILE A 41 -13.28 2.73 -9.27
C ILE A 41 -12.43 1.89 -10.22
N SER A 42 -12.73 1.88 -11.52
CA SER A 42 -11.87 1.17 -12.46
C SER A 42 -10.53 1.89 -12.64
N ASN A 43 -9.49 1.14 -13.00
CA ASN A 43 -8.19 1.72 -13.31
C ASN A 43 -8.27 2.75 -14.45
N GLN A 44 -9.12 2.47 -15.45
CA GLN A 44 -9.34 3.35 -16.60
C GLN A 44 -10.01 4.65 -16.19
N ASP A 45 -11.05 4.60 -15.36
CA ASP A 45 -11.78 5.80 -14.92
C ASP A 45 -10.89 6.70 -14.07
N LEU A 46 -10.10 6.13 -13.15
CA LEU A 46 -9.15 6.89 -12.35
C LEU A 46 -8.14 7.61 -13.26
N ILE A 47 -7.53 6.90 -14.21
CA ILE A 47 -6.53 7.48 -15.12
C ILE A 47 -7.16 8.54 -16.04
N GLY A 48 -8.37 8.26 -16.55
CA GLY A 48 -9.14 9.16 -17.39
C GLY A 48 -9.48 10.47 -16.66
N TYR A 49 -9.81 10.40 -15.37
CA TYR A 49 -10.07 11.58 -14.54
C TYR A 49 -8.89 12.57 -14.51
N PHE A 50 -7.65 12.07 -14.47
CA PHE A 50 -6.46 12.91 -14.50
C PHE A 50 -6.05 13.36 -15.90
N ASN A 51 -6.69 12.85 -16.95
CA ASN A 51 -6.35 13.06 -18.35
C ASN A 51 -4.86 12.79 -18.64
N VAL A 52 -4.38 11.62 -18.21
CA VAL A 52 -3.01 11.15 -18.46
C VAL A 52 -3.02 9.81 -19.18
N SER A 53 -1.93 9.48 -19.88
CA SER A 53 -1.85 8.18 -20.55
C SER A 53 -1.73 7.04 -19.55
N LYS A 54 -2.34 5.89 -19.88
CA LYS A 54 -2.28 4.68 -19.03
C LYS A 54 -0.84 4.21 -18.79
N SER A 55 -0.01 4.17 -19.83
CA SER A 55 1.38 3.75 -19.74
C SER A 55 2.19 4.69 -18.82
N THR A 56 1.97 6.00 -18.91
CA THR A 56 2.62 6.98 -18.05
C THR A 56 2.20 6.81 -16.59
N ALA A 57 0.89 6.69 -16.31
CA ALA A 57 0.38 6.53 -14.96
C ALA A 57 0.88 5.24 -14.30
N SER A 58 0.78 4.10 -15.01
CA SER A 58 1.23 2.79 -14.51
C SER A 58 2.75 2.73 -14.29
N SER A 59 3.54 3.24 -15.24
CA SER A 59 5.02 3.28 -15.11
C SER A 59 5.45 4.14 -13.92
N LYS A 60 4.86 5.32 -13.78
CA LYS A 60 5.19 6.22 -12.67
C LYS A 60 4.69 5.69 -11.32
N SER A 61 3.52 5.05 -11.28
CA SER A 61 3.02 4.39 -10.08
C SER A 61 3.94 3.25 -9.65
N LYS A 62 4.45 2.44 -10.59
CA LYS A 62 5.46 1.41 -10.32
C LYS A 62 6.74 2.02 -9.74
N GLN A 63 7.26 3.09 -10.35
CA GLN A 63 8.43 3.81 -9.86
C GLN A 63 8.24 4.31 -8.41
N ILE A 64 7.06 4.86 -8.08
CA ILE A 64 6.72 5.29 -6.72
C ILE A 64 6.74 4.10 -5.76
N ARG A 65 6.08 2.98 -6.11
CA ARG A 65 6.03 1.79 -5.27
C ARG A 65 7.42 1.22 -5.01
N GLU A 66 8.25 1.11 -6.02
CA GLU A 66 9.64 0.62 -5.88
C GLU A 66 10.49 1.56 -5.01
N LEU A 67 10.42 2.87 -5.25
CA LEU A 67 11.20 3.86 -4.51
C LEU A 67 10.85 3.92 -3.02
N LEU A 68 9.58 3.69 -2.70
CA LEU A 68 9.04 3.66 -1.35
C LEU A 68 9.04 2.26 -0.73
N LYS A 69 9.45 1.23 -1.48
CA LYS A 69 9.41 -0.19 -1.08
C LYS A 69 8.00 -0.62 -0.62
N MET A 70 6.99 -0.14 -1.34
CA MET A 70 5.60 -0.45 -1.08
C MET A 70 5.31 -1.91 -1.44
N HIS A 71 4.96 -2.71 -0.43
CA HIS A 71 4.51 -4.09 -0.60
C HIS A 71 3.03 -4.24 -0.23
N PRO A 72 2.29 -5.19 -0.83
CA PRO A 72 0.89 -5.45 -0.47
C PRO A 72 0.67 -5.80 1.00
N SER A 73 1.69 -6.28 1.70
CA SER A 73 1.66 -6.57 3.15
C SER A 73 2.13 -5.42 4.05
N ASP A 74 2.59 -4.31 3.47
CA ASP A 74 3.05 -3.17 4.26
C ASP A 74 1.86 -2.33 4.71
N TYR A 75 1.39 -2.60 5.93
CA TYR A 75 0.25 -1.92 6.56
C TYR A 75 0.39 -0.39 6.58
N LYS A 76 1.60 0.17 6.46
CA LYS A 76 1.84 1.62 6.42
C LYS A 76 1.24 2.30 5.20
N TRP A 77 0.93 1.54 4.16
CA TRP A 77 0.26 2.01 2.94
C TRP A 77 -1.20 1.57 2.86
N MET A 78 -1.70 0.88 3.88
CA MET A 78 -3.11 0.51 3.99
C MET A 78 -3.89 1.62 4.66
N ILE A 79 -5.13 1.82 4.22
CA ILE A 79 -6.09 2.65 4.94
C ILE A 79 -6.59 1.89 6.18
N PRO A 80 -6.94 2.57 7.28
CA PRO A 80 -7.36 1.91 8.52
C PRO A 80 -8.47 0.87 8.33
N SER A 81 -9.47 1.17 7.49
CA SER A 81 -10.59 0.25 7.23
C SER A 81 -10.19 -1.06 6.52
N MET A 82 -9.01 -1.10 5.90
CA MET A 82 -8.47 -2.30 5.25
C MET A 82 -7.56 -3.11 6.17
N ILE A 83 -6.98 -2.50 7.21
CA ILE A 83 -6.00 -3.17 8.08
C ILE A 83 -6.62 -4.37 8.79
N ASP A 84 -7.77 -4.21 9.45
CA ASP A 84 -8.40 -5.31 10.21
C ASP A 84 -8.77 -6.50 9.32
N ASN A 85 -9.23 -6.21 8.10
CA ASN A 85 -9.79 -7.20 7.19
C ASN A 85 -8.74 -7.81 6.24
N SER A 86 -7.56 -7.19 6.11
CA SER A 86 -6.51 -7.66 5.21
C SER A 86 -5.64 -8.71 5.90
N PRO A 87 -5.66 -9.98 5.46
CA PRO A 87 -4.76 -11.00 6.02
C PRO A 87 -3.28 -10.58 5.85
N MET A 88 -2.96 -9.85 4.79
CA MET A 88 -1.60 -9.39 4.49
C MET A 88 -1.04 -8.43 5.53
N ALA A 89 -1.88 -7.76 6.34
CA ALA A 89 -1.41 -6.91 7.43
C ALA A 89 -0.98 -7.70 8.68
N TRP A 90 -1.41 -8.96 8.80
CA TRP A 90 -1.29 -9.77 10.02
C TRP A 90 -0.47 -11.04 9.85
N ILE A 91 -0.25 -11.48 8.60
CA ILE A 91 0.63 -12.62 8.30
C ILE A 91 2.10 -12.18 8.42
N ILE A 92 2.83 -12.78 9.36
CA ILE A 92 4.27 -12.54 9.56
C ILE A 92 5.03 -13.86 9.60
N MET A 93 6.35 -13.81 9.38
CA MET A 93 7.23 -14.97 9.55
C MET A 93 7.66 -15.11 11.01
N VAL A 94 7.36 -16.25 11.62
CA VAL A 94 7.83 -16.65 12.96
C VAL A 94 8.50 -18.01 12.81
N ASN A 95 9.81 -18.09 13.09
CA ASN A 95 10.61 -19.31 12.94
C ASN A 95 10.41 -20.00 11.57
N ASP A 96 10.46 -19.22 10.49
CA ASP A 96 10.26 -19.70 9.11
C ASP A 96 8.84 -20.19 8.76
N PHE A 97 7.86 -19.96 9.64
CA PHE A 97 6.45 -20.20 9.36
C PHE A 97 5.67 -18.90 9.15
N ALA A 98 4.86 -18.83 8.10
CA ALA A 98 3.89 -17.76 7.90
C ALA A 98 2.69 -17.99 8.82
N VAL A 99 2.50 -17.11 9.81
CA VAL A 99 1.43 -17.23 10.81
C VAL A 99 0.59 -15.97 10.86
N ASP A 100 -0.71 -16.12 11.13
CA ASP A 100 -1.55 -14.99 11.50
C ASP A 100 -1.25 -14.61 12.95
N ILE A 101 -0.57 -13.48 13.13
CA ILE A 101 -0.11 -13.01 14.44
C ILE A 101 -1.27 -12.82 15.43
N ARG A 102 -2.50 -12.59 14.96
CA ARG A 102 -3.69 -12.41 15.82
C ARG A 102 -4.04 -13.67 16.59
N THR A 103 -3.62 -14.83 16.08
CA THR A 103 -3.83 -16.14 16.71
C THR A 103 -2.68 -16.56 17.63
N MET A 104 -1.58 -15.80 17.64
CA MET A 104 -0.40 -16.09 18.45
C MET A 104 -0.54 -15.58 19.89
N PRO A 105 0.24 -16.09 20.86
CA PRO A 105 0.23 -15.59 22.23
C PRO A 105 0.55 -14.09 22.33
N PHE A 106 -0.03 -13.41 23.32
CA PHE A 106 0.13 -11.97 23.55
C PHE A 106 1.59 -11.49 23.54
N GLU A 107 2.51 -12.24 24.16
CA GLU A 107 3.93 -11.87 24.17
C GLU A 107 4.55 -11.83 22.77
N ILE A 108 4.15 -12.74 21.88
CA ILE A 108 4.61 -12.76 20.48
C ILE A 108 4.00 -11.58 19.72
N GLN A 109 2.72 -11.28 19.94
CA GLN A 109 2.07 -10.10 19.35
C GLN A 109 2.74 -8.79 19.79
N LYS A 110 3.06 -8.66 21.09
CA LYS A 110 3.76 -7.52 21.66
C LYS A 110 5.15 -7.35 21.06
N GLN A 111 5.90 -8.43 20.90
CA GLN A 111 7.20 -8.40 20.22
C GLN A 111 7.08 -7.97 18.75
N ALA A 112 6.08 -8.49 18.02
CA ALA A 112 5.83 -8.10 16.64
C ALA A 112 5.51 -6.60 16.52
N PHE A 113 4.69 -6.07 17.44
CA PHE A 113 4.39 -4.65 17.51
C PHE A 113 5.63 -3.80 17.81
N GLN A 114 6.45 -4.19 18.79
CA GLN A 114 7.71 -3.50 19.11
C GLN A 114 8.70 -3.47 17.94
N LYS A 115 8.72 -4.53 17.12
CA LYS A 115 9.52 -4.60 15.89
C LYS A 115 8.90 -3.85 14.71
N GLY A 116 7.71 -3.26 14.88
CA GLY A 116 6.98 -2.55 13.84
C GLY A 116 6.46 -3.46 12.72
N LEU A 117 6.29 -4.76 12.99
CA LEU A 117 5.79 -5.74 12.02
C LEU A 117 4.27 -5.69 11.87
N ILE A 118 3.56 -5.22 12.90
CA ILE A 118 2.10 -5.04 12.91
C ILE A 118 1.74 -3.61 13.38
N PRO A 119 0.57 -3.08 12.98
CA PRO A 119 0.19 -1.70 13.27
C PRO A 119 -0.20 -1.46 14.74
N TYR A 120 -0.72 -2.47 15.42
CA TYR A 120 -1.10 -2.45 16.84
C TYR A 120 -1.21 -3.88 17.36
N ILE A 121 -1.30 -4.03 18.68
CA ILE A 121 -1.62 -5.31 19.31
C ILE A 121 -3.13 -5.54 19.18
N PRO A 122 -3.58 -6.60 18.49
CA PRO A 122 -5.00 -6.92 18.38
C PRO A 122 -5.58 -7.26 19.75
N LYS A 123 -6.86 -6.94 19.96
CA LYS A 123 -7.56 -7.23 21.22
C LYS A 123 -7.96 -8.70 21.32
#